data_AF-A0A4S8MV82-F1
#
_entry.id   AF-A0A4S8MV82-F1
#
_cell.length_a   1.000
_cell.length_b   1.000
_cell.length_c   1.000
_cell.angle_alpha   90.00
_cell.angle_beta   90.00
_cell.angle_gamma   90.00
#
_symmetry.space_group_name_H-M   'P 1'
#
loop_
_entity.id
_entity.type
_entity.pdbx_description
1 polymer ?
#
loop_
_entity_poly.entity_id
_entity_poly.type
_entity_poly.pdbx_seq_one_letter_code
_entity_poly.pdbx_strand_id
1 'polypeptide(L)'
;MRGESVRKNNFIKYYSYARAKALTAETIKAAFRKTGIHPLDPNAIPDWVYEAALNTTTQPSQPIRTALPDLLEISVPQSPFSQLAPSTNQADSPSAKSSVSDSPSNASSFHSLDITLDETTDEYFSRMTAKDMFRFSGLSENISADATLEDLHVQNIQLWDLLEKACHQMQHDFALKLQEQLFRKQKKPPKRFAAATASRHMTSEEALEALAYEEWKPKWIEVNKSFKERLRTIAKDKKADEEKQRQANKEERKRQKEIRDKQKELEQQEKEQRKVEKEIEKARKEAEKEATRLEKAAQKAERDRIATEKKAAIEEKKRVAAAEKERREKEKQKKGTGKKNEGWPQKDKPLEEQSDSKKTLTPRRILV
;
A
#
# COMPACT_ATOMS: atom_id res chain seq x y z
N MET A 1 21.52 -6.88 39.46
CA MET A 1 20.38 -7.61 40.08
C MET A 1 20.90 -8.97 40.51
N ARG A 2 20.65 -9.37 41.77
CA ARG A 2 20.94 -10.73 42.23
C ARG A 2 20.03 -11.70 41.44
N GLY A 3 20.58 -12.80 40.93
CA GLY A 3 19.88 -13.76 40.08
C GLY A 3 18.87 -14.60 40.87
N GLU A 4 17.76 -14.00 41.28
CA GLU A 4 16.67 -14.70 41.95
C GLU A 4 15.92 -15.59 40.94
N SER A 5 15.68 -16.86 41.31
CA SER A 5 14.98 -17.82 40.45
C SER A 5 13.49 -17.46 40.33
N VAL A 6 13.01 -17.32 39.09
CA VAL A 6 11.60 -17.02 38.79
C VAL A 6 10.74 -18.27 39.02
N ARG A 7 9.81 -18.18 39.97
CA ARG A 7 8.82 -19.20 40.38
C ARG A 7 7.40 -18.66 40.13
N LYS A 8 6.39 -19.54 40.11
CA LYS A 8 5.00 -19.14 39.83
C LYS A 8 4.48 -18.03 40.76
N ASN A 9 4.90 -18.03 42.01
CA ASN A 9 4.49 -17.05 43.03
C ASN A 9 5.19 -15.69 42.92
N ASN A 10 6.29 -15.59 42.18
CA ASN A 10 7.01 -14.32 41.99
C ASN A 10 7.03 -13.83 40.53
N PHE A 11 6.54 -14.64 39.59
CA PHE A 11 6.51 -14.35 38.15
C PHE A 11 5.85 -13.01 37.82
N ILE A 12 4.69 -12.71 38.41
CA ILE A 12 3.96 -11.46 38.16
C ILE A 12 4.79 -10.23 38.56
N LYS A 13 5.54 -10.33 39.66
CA LYS A 13 6.41 -9.25 40.16
C LYS A 13 7.57 -8.98 39.19
N TYR A 14 8.25 -10.03 38.70
CA TYR A 14 9.33 -9.85 37.73
C TYR A 14 8.82 -9.45 36.35
N TYR A 15 7.68 -9.98 35.92
CA TYR A 15 7.06 -9.64 34.65
C TYR A 15 6.65 -8.16 34.62
N SER A 16 5.99 -7.65 35.66
CA SER A 16 5.63 -6.22 35.75
C SER A 16 6.85 -5.32 35.72
N TYR A 17 7.91 -5.66 36.47
CA TYR A 17 9.17 -4.92 36.46
C TYR A 17 9.85 -4.96 35.08
N ALA A 18 9.97 -6.14 34.47
CA ALA A 18 10.57 -6.30 33.16
C ALA A 18 9.77 -5.57 32.07
N ARG A 19 8.43 -5.63 32.14
CA ARG A 19 7.53 -4.90 31.24
C ARG A 19 7.72 -3.40 31.36
N ALA A 20 7.75 -2.84 32.58
CA ALA A 20 7.99 -1.42 32.80
C ALA A 20 9.37 -0.98 32.27
N LYS A 21 10.38 -1.84 32.40
CA LYS A 21 11.73 -1.57 31.90
C LYS A 21 11.84 -1.68 30.37
N ALA A 22 11.06 -2.58 29.74
CA ALA A 22 11.09 -2.80 28.30
C ALA A 22 10.18 -1.84 27.52
N LEU A 23 9.02 -1.46 28.08
CA LEU A 23 8.06 -0.56 27.44
C LEU A 23 8.37 0.92 27.75
N THR A 24 9.55 1.36 27.34
CA THR A 24 9.92 2.78 27.36
C THR A 24 9.56 3.43 26.02
N ALA A 25 9.29 4.74 26.04
CA ALA A 25 9.02 5.51 24.82
C ALA A 25 10.14 5.34 23.78
N GLU A 26 11.39 5.27 24.22
CA GLU A 26 12.55 5.02 23.34
C GLU A 26 12.51 3.65 22.68
N THR A 27 12.16 2.59 23.44
CA THR A 27 12.09 1.23 22.90
C THR A 27 10.95 1.08 21.90
N ILE A 28 9.82 1.74 22.17
CA ILE A 28 8.67 1.81 21.25
C ILE A 28 9.05 2.56 19.97
N LYS A 29 9.68 3.74 20.09
CA LYS A 29 10.19 4.50 18.93
C LYS A 29 11.22 3.70 18.13
N ALA A 30 12.14 3.00 18.79
CA ALA A 30 13.14 2.14 18.14
C ALA A 30 12.50 0.95 17.41
N ALA A 31 11.46 0.35 17.99
CA ALA A 31 10.68 -0.71 17.34
C ALA A 31 10.01 -0.21 16.06
N PHE A 32 9.34 0.95 16.09
CA PHE A 32 8.73 1.56 14.90
C PHE A 32 9.76 1.94 13.83
N ARG A 33 10.92 2.49 14.22
CA ARG A 33 12.03 2.76 13.29
C ARG A 33 12.54 1.48 12.62
N LYS A 34 12.56 0.35 13.34
CA LYS A 34 13.04 -0.94 12.82
C LYS A 34 12.01 -1.64 11.93
N THR A 35 10.72 -1.53 12.23
CA THR A 35 9.65 -2.13 11.42
C THR A 35 9.31 -1.30 10.18
N GLY A 36 9.72 -0.03 10.14
CA GLY A 36 9.38 0.89 9.05
C GLY A 36 7.93 1.36 9.08
N ILE A 37 7.17 0.97 10.11
CA ILE A 37 5.79 1.41 10.35
C ILE A 37 5.91 2.69 11.18
N HIS A 38 6.17 3.82 10.51
CA HIS A 38 6.16 5.11 11.18
C HIS A 38 4.74 5.67 11.12
N PRO A 39 4.14 6.13 12.24
CA PRO A 39 2.97 6.98 12.17
C PRO A 39 3.31 8.18 11.28
N LEU A 40 2.42 8.50 10.33
CA LEU A 40 2.62 9.57 9.34
C LEU A 40 2.90 10.93 10.03
N ASP A 41 2.40 11.09 11.25
CA ASP A 41 2.72 12.20 12.15
C ASP A 41 3.13 11.63 13.55
N PRO A 42 4.37 11.86 14.00
CA PRO A 42 4.85 11.41 15.31
C PRO A 42 4.14 12.08 16.50
N ASN A 43 3.40 13.17 16.28
CA ASN A 43 2.63 13.89 17.30
C ASN A 43 1.12 13.61 17.23
N ALA A 44 0.67 12.70 16.36
CA ALA A 44 -0.75 12.39 16.18
C ALA A 44 -1.41 11.77 17.43
N ILE A 45 -0.62 11.17 18.32
CA ILE A 45 -1.13 10.60 19.57
C ILE A 45 -0.75 11.55 20.71
N PRO A 46 -1.69 12.39 21.17
CA PRO A 46 -1.42 13.30 22.28
C PRO A 46 -1.27 12.53 23.60
N ASP A 47 -0.46 13.06 24.52
CA ASP A 47 -0.05 12.40 25.77
C ASP A 47 -1.24 11.89 26.62
N TRP A 48 -2.40 12.57 26.58
CA TRP A 48 -3.60 12.15 27.31
C TRP A 48 -4.21 10.83 26.83
N VAL A 49 -3.97 10.42 25.56
CA VAL A 49 -4.43 9.11 25.05
C VAL A 49 -3.65 7.96 25.69
N TYR A 50 -2.41 8.20 26.10
CA TYR A 50 -1.60 7.21 26.81
C TYR A 50 -2.10 6.93 28.23
N GLU A 51 -2.78 7.89 28.88
CA GLU A 51 -3.40 7.68 30.20
C GLU A 51 -4.56 6.69 30.14
N ALA A 52 -5.36 6.71 29.06
CA ALA A 52 -6.49 5.79 28.87
C ALA A 52 -6.02 4.32 28.73
N ALA A 53 -4.88 4.09 28.09
CA ALA A 53 -4.27 2.76 27.98
C ALA A 53 -3.74 2.22 29.33
N LEU A 54 -3.48 3.10 30.30
CA LEU A 54 -3.05 2.70 31.64
C LEU A 54 -4.22 2.15 32.47
N ASN A 55 -5.44 2.63 32.25
CA ASN A 55 -6.62 2.29 33.04
C ASN A 55 -7.34 1.01 32.56
N THR A 56 -7.14 0.58 31.31
CA THR A 56 -7.80 -0.62 30.74
C THR A 56 -7.05 -1.92 31.03
N THR A 57 -5.85 -1.87 31.63
CA THR A 57 -5.04 -3.07 31.89
C THR A 57 -5.41 -3.85 33.16
N THR A 58 -6.44 -3.46 33.94
CA THR A 58 -6.71 -4.09 35.25
C THR A 58 -8.17 -4.28 35.67
N GLN A 59 -9.17 -3.94 34.85
CA GLN A 59 -10.55 -4.27 35.20
C GLN A 59 -10.95 -5.62 34.58
N PRO A 60 -11.30 -6.65 35.37
CA PRO A 60 -11.87 -7.88 34.85
C PRO A 60 -13.18 -7.53 34.14
N SER A 61 -13.21 -7.65 32.81
CA SER A 61 -14.45 -7.47 32.07
C SER A 61 -15.43 -8.58 32.49
N GLN A 62 -16.63 -8.18 32.86
CA GLN A 62 -17.70 -9.12 33.15
C GLN A 62 -17.98 -10.01 31.92
N PRO A 63 -18.50 -11.23 32.10
CA PRO A 63 -18.82 -12.12 30.99
C PRO A 63 -19.72 -11.40 29.99
N ILE A 64 -19.22 -11.26 28.77
CA ILE A 64 -19.95 -10.68 27.65
C ILE A 64 -21.19 -11.55 27.44
N ARG A 65 -22.38 -10.92 27.43
CA ARG A 65 -23.63 -11.63 27.15
C ARG A 65 -23.51 -12.31 25.79
N THR A 66 -23.86 -13.58 25.71
CA THR A 66 -23.98 -14.34 24.46
C THR A 66 -25.20 -13.85 23.68
N ALA A 67 -25.19 -12.61 23.23
CA ALA A 67 -26.07 -12.16 22.17
C ALA A 67 -25.46 -12.66 20.86
N LEU A 68 -26.28 -13.26 19.99
CA LEU A 68 -25.85 -13.55 18.63
C LEU A 68 -25.37 -12.25 17.98
N PRO A 69 -24.27 -12.29 17.19
CA PRO A 69 -23.82 -11.12 16.47
C PRO A 69 -24.95 -10.62 15.56
N ASP A 70 -25.20 -9.31 15.58
CA ASP A 70 -26.28 -8.59 14.87
C ASP A 70 -26.28 -8.77 13.34
N LEU A 71 -25.28 -9.50 12.82
CA LEU A 71 -25.06 -9.86 11.42
C LEU A 71 -25.90 -11.05 10.93
N LEU A 72 -26.44 -11.86 11.83
CA LEU A 72 -27.25 -13.03 11.49
C LEU A 72 -28.65 -12.84 12.04
N GLU A 73 -29.53 -12.33 11.19
CA GLU A 73 -30.95 -12.26 11.50
C GLU A 73 -31.56 -13.64 11.25
N ILE A 74 -32.17 -14.21 12.28
CA ILE A 74 -32.91 -15.46 12.17
C ILE A 74 -34.17 -15.12 11.39
N SER A 75 -34.17 -15.39 10.08
CA SER A 75 -35.36 -15.24 9.26
C SER A 75 -36.31 -16.37 9.61
N VAL A 76 -37.21 -16.13 10.57
CA VAL A 76 -38.36 -17.01 10.75
C VAL A 76 -39.19 -16.86 9.48
N PRO A 77 -39.34 -17.90 8.66
CA PRO A 77 -40.18 -17.82 7.48
C PRO A 77 -41.58 -17.46 7.98
N GLN A 78 -42.11 -16.33 7.51
CA GLN A 78 -43.52 -16.04 7.73
C GLN A 78 -44.30 -17.20 7.11
N SER A 79 -44.88 -18.02 7.98
CA SER A 79 -45.75 -19.10 7.55
C SER A 79 -46.80 -18.53 6.60
N PRO A 80 -46.98 -19.09 5.39
CA PRO A 80 -47.97 -18.60 4.43
C PRO A 80 -49.40 -18.68 4.97
N PHE A 81 -49.61 -19.32 6.12
CA PHE A 81 -50.92 -19.50 6.74
C PHE A 81 -51.46 -18.27 7.49
N SER A 82 -50.66 -17.22 7.71
CA SER A 82 -51.12 -16.03 8.47
C SER A 82 -51.85 -14.96 7.63
N GLN A 83 -52.12 -15.18 6.34
CA GLN A 83 -52.76 -14.17 5.47
C GLN A 83 -54.31 -14.23 5.41
N LEU A 84 -54.98 -15.06 6.22
CA LEU A 84 -56.44 -15.22 6.19
C LEU A 84 -57.15 -14.80 7.49
N ALA A 85 -56.79 -13.65 8.07
CA ALA A 85 -57.64 -13.01 9.06
C ALA A 85 -58.35 -11.80 8.42
N PRO A 86 -59.69 -11.84 8.24
CA PRO A 86 -60.44 -10.65 7.83
C PRO A 86 -60.35 -9.60 8.94
N SER A 87 -59.84 -8.42 8.60
CA SER A 87 -59.89 -7.25 9.46
C SER A 87 -61.34 -6.78 9.57
N THR A 88 -62.08 -7.32 10.53
CA THR A 88 -63.40 -6.79 10.92
C THR A 88 -63.19 -5.47 11.66
N ASN A 89 -63.42 -4.38 10.93
CA ASN A 89 -63.57 -3.03 11.49
C ASN A 89 -64.94 -2.88 12.17
N GLN A 90 -64.99 -2.04 13.21
CA GLN A 90 -66.18 -1.40 13.83
C GLN A 90 -67.11 -2.31 14.65
N ALA A 91 -67.74 -1.90 15.77
CA ALA A 91 -67.98 -0.59 16.36
C ALA A 91 -68.16 -0.69 17.90
N ASP A 92 -67.90 0.43 18.58
CA ASP A 92 -68.61 1.00 19.73
C ASP A 92 -68.89 0.21 21.04
N SER A 93 -68.36 0.82 22.11
CA SER A 93 -68.81 0.83 23.51
C SER A 93 -70.31 1.22 23.65
N PRO A 94 -71.00 1.12 24.83
CA PRO A 94 -70.48 1.01 26.20
C PRO A 94 -71.27 0.11 27.21
N SER A 95 -70.64 -0.11 28.38
CA SER A 95 -71.21 -0.14 29.76
C SER A 95 -72.57 -0.79 30.05
N ALA A 96 -72.59 -1.86 30.86
CA ALA A 96 -73.45 -1.99 32.05
C ALA A 96 -73.16 -3.27 32.87
N LYS A 97 -73.29 -3.13 34.19
CA LYS A 97 -73.27 -4.19 35.22
C LYS A 97 -74.61 -4.96 35.23
N SER A 98 -74.58 -6.28 35.42
CA SER A 98 -75.43 -7.09 36.35
C SER A 98 -75.43 -8.57 35.90
N SER A 99 -75.00 -9.50 36.74
CA SER A 99 -75.86 -10.41 37.52
C SER A 99 -76.26 -11.71 36.78
N VAL A 100 -75.73 -12.82 37.32
CA VAL A 100 -76.36 -14.14 37.58
C VAL A 100 -77.02 -14.91 36.43
N SER A 101 -76.84 -16.23 36.54
CA SER A 101 -77.68 -17.35 36.07
C SER A 101 -77.34 -18.01 34.73
N ASP A 102 -76.92 -19.26 34.89
CA ASP A 102 -77.42 -20.46 34.21
C ASP A 102 -77.06 -20.71 32.74
N SER A 103 -76.19 -21.72 32.59
CA SER A 103 -76.21 -22.75 31.55
C SER A 103 -77.63 -23.02 31.03
N PRO A 104 -77.82 -23.23 29.71
CA PRO A 104 -77.47 -24.56 29.19
C PRO A 104 -76.99 -24.62 27.74
N SER A 105 -76.16 -25.63 27.49
CA SER A 105 -76.04 -26.43 26.25
C SER A 105 -76.38 -25.73 24.93
N ASN A 106 -75.36 -25.29 24.20
CA ASN A 106 -75.47 -25.06 22.77
C ASN A 106 -74.47 -25.98 22.05
N ALA A 107 -75.02 -26.94 21.32
CA ALA A 107 -74.28 -27.91 20.52
C ALA A 107 -73.64 -27.19 19.33
N SER A 108 -72.37 -26.82 19.46
CA SER A 108 -71.56 -26.37 18.33
C SER A 108 -71.15 -27.59 17.51
N SER A 109 -71.80 -27.74 16.36
CA SER A 109 -71.40 -28.58 15.25
C SER A 109 -69.95 -28.26 14.87
N PHE A 110 -69.02 -29.10 15.33
CA PHE A 110 -67.65 -29.12 14.84
C PHE A 110 -67.68 -29.73 13.44
N HIS A 111 -67.54 -28.89 12.41
CA HIS A 111 -66.98 -29.36 11.15
C HIS A 111 -65.53 -29.74 11.42
N SER A 112 -65.31 -31.03 11.63
CA SER A 112 -64.00 -31.67 11.65
C SER A 112 -63.41 -31.52 10.26
N LEU A 113 -62.66 -30.43 10.03
CA LEU A 113 -61.64 -30.43 9.01
C LEU A 113 -60.52 -31.30 9.57
N ASP A 114 -60.45 -32.54 9.09
CA ASP A 114 -59.28 -33.41 9.20
C ASP A 114 -58.09 -32.70 8.56
N ILE A 115 -57.45 -31.80 9.33
CA ILE A 115 -56.08 -31.41 9.11
C ILE A 115 -55.28 -32.43 9.91
N THR A 116 -54.84 -33.48 9.21
CA THR A 116 -53.88 -34.46 9.68
C THR A 116 -52.62 -33.74 10.18
N LEU A 117 -52.59 -33.53 11.50
CA LEU A 117 -51.53 -32.85 12.24
C LEU A 117 -50.47 -33.88 12.62
N ASP A 118 -49.83 -34.50 11.61
CA ASP A 118 -48.77 -35.51 11.81
C ASP A 118 -47.48 -35.18 11.05
N GLU A 119 -47.28 -33.92 10.68
CA GLU A 119 -45.96 -33.43 10.28
C GLU A 119 -45.37 -32.69 11.48
N THR A 120 -44.71 -33.47 12.35
CA THR A 120 -43.92 -32.95 13.46
C THR A 120 -43.00 -31.84 12.98
N THR A 121 -43.06 -30.68 13.61
CA THR A 121 -42.25 -29.48 13.32
C THR A 121 -40.75 -29.76 13.22
N ASP A 122 -40.26 -30.87 13.77
CA ASP A 122 -38.87 -31.32 13.68
C ASP A 122 -38.43 -31.73 12.27
N GLU A 123 -39.32 -32.33 11.45
CA GLU A 123 -38.95 -32.65 10.06
C GLU A 123 -38.82 -31.39 9.21
N TYR A 124 -39.63 -30.36 9.48
CA TYR A 124 -39.57 -29.08 8.79
C TYR A 124 -38.24 -28.36 9.06
N PHE A 125 -37.79 -28.29 10.32
CA PHE A 125 -36.48 -27.73 10.67
C PHE A 125 -35.33 -28.57 10.12
N SER A 126 -35.48 -29.89 10.03
CA SER A 126 -34.46 -30.79 9.48
C SER A 126 -34.31 -30.68 7.95
N ARG A 127 -35.35 -30.24 7.23
CA ARG A 127 -35.31 -30.01 5.78
C ARG A 127 -34.82 -28.60 5.40
N MET A 128 -34.80 -27.66 6.34
CA MET A 128 -34.21 -26.34 6.10
C MET A 128 -32.70 -26.44 5.98
N THR A 129 -32.17 -25.93 4.87
CA THR A 129 -30.73 -25.76 4.76
C THR A 129 -30.30 -24.56 5.60
N ALA A 130 -29.04 -24.52 6.04
CA ALA A 130 -28.51 -23.37 6.80
C ALA A 130 -28.70 -22.03 6.04
N LYS A 131 -28.84 -22.07 4.71
CA LYS A 131 -29.14 -20.93 3.85
C LYS A 131 -30.56 -20.37 4.07
N ASP A 132 -31.50 -21.22 4.47
CA ASP A 132 -32.90 -20.84 4.71
C ASP A 132 -33.13 -20.32 6.15
N MET A 133 -32.25 -20.71 7.09
CA MET A 133 -32.37 -20.34 8.50
C MET A 133 -31.68 -19.03 8.87
N PHE A 134 -30.65 -18.65 8.11
CA PHE A 134 -29.80 -17.50 8.43
C PHE A 134 -29.68 -16.59 7.23
N ARG A 135 -30.21 -15.37 7.37
CA ARG A 135 -30.05 -14.31 6.38
C ARG A 135 -29.02 -13.31 6.88
N PHE A 136 -28.10 -12.92 6.00
CA PHE A 136 -27.16 -11.84 6.30
C PHE A 136 -27.92 -10.52 6.36
N SER A 137 -28.04 -9.93 7.54
CA SER A 137 -28.58 -8.59 7.69
C SER A 137 -27.61 -7.59 7.04
N GLY A 138 -28.14 -6.66 6.24
CA GLY A 138 -27.36 -5.56 5.65
C GLY A 138 -26.86 -5.76 4.21
N LEU A 139 -27.07 -6.92 3.57
CA LEU A 139 -26.89 -7.05 2.12
C LEU A 139 -28.21 -6.69 1.42
N SER A 140 -28.20 -5.60 0.66
CA SER A 140 -29.29 -5.22 -0.24
C SER A 140 -29.58 -6.38 -1.19
N GLU A 141 -30.72 -7.04 -1.02
CA GLU A 141 -31.02 -8.30 -1.70
C GLU A 141 -31.40 -8.14 -3.19
N ASN A 142 -31.43 -6.92 -3.70
CA ASN A 142 -31.83 -6.65 -5.08
C ASN A 142 -30.69 -5.94 -5.80
N ILE A 143 -29.78 -6.72 -6.39
CA ILE A 143 -29.04 -6.20 -7.55
C ILE A 143 -30.11 -6.07 -8.63
N SER A 144 -30.53 -4.83 -8.90
CA SER A 144 -31.46 -4.55 -9.99
C SER A 144 -30.91 -5.20 -11.27
N ALA A 145 -31.78 -5.75 -12.12
CA ALA A 145 -31.36 -6.31 -13.41
C ALA A 145 -30.62 -5.27 -14.28
N ASP A 146 -30.82 -3.98 -13.98
CA ASP A 146 -30.18 -2.83 -14.63
C ASP A 146 -28.95 -2.28 -13.87
N ALA A 147 -28.36 -3.04 -12.93
CA ALA A 147 -27.21 -2.57 -12.15
C ALA A 147 -25.99 -2.29 -13.03
N THR A 148 -25.34 -1.15 -12.79
CA THR A 148 -24.13 -0.78 -13.53
C THR A 148 -22.91 -1.55 -13.02
N LEU A 149 -21.85 -1.59 -13.82
CA LEU A 149 -20.59 -2.24 -13.43
C LEU A 149 -19.98 -1.60 -12.16
N GLU A 150 -20.21 -0.31 -11.94
CA GLU A 150 -19.77 0.40 -10.74
C GLU A 150 -20.54 -0.06 -9.50
N ASP A 151 -21.86 -0.27 -9.62
CA ASP A 151 -22.69 -0.77 -8.53
C ASP A 151 -22.24 -2.18 -8.08
N LEU A 152 -21.90 -3.04 -9.05
CA LEU A 152 -21.33 -4.37 -8.77
C LEU A 152 -19.95 -4.28 -8.09
N HIS A 153 -19.13 -3.29 -8.45
CA HIS A 153 -17.83 -3.09 -7.81
C HIS A 153 -17.99 -2.64 -6.35
N VAL A 154 -18.89 -1.68 -6.09
CA VAL A 154 -19.21 -1.21 -4.73
C VAL A 154 -19.77 -2.35 -3.88
N GLN A 155 -20.65 -3.18 -4.43
CA GLN A 155 -21.19 -4.33 -3.71
C GLN A 155 -20.12 -5.39 -3.41
N ASN A 156 -19.20 -5.66 -4.34
CA ASN A 156 -18.07 -6.54 -4.07
C ASN A 156 -17.21 -6.01 -2.91
N ILE A 157 -16.94 -4.70 -2.86
CA ILE A 157 -16.20 -4.09 -1.75
C ILE A 157 -16.95 -4.29 -0.42
N GLN A 158 -18.27 -4.07 -0.40
CA GLN A 158 -19.09 -4.30 0.79
C GLN A 158 -19.08 -5.78 1.24
N LEU A 159 -19.12 -6.72 0.30
CA LEU A 159 -19.00 -8.15 0.61
C LEU A 159 -17.64 -8.51 1.21
N TRP A 160 -16.55 -7.92 0.69
CA TRP A 160 -15.21 -8.10 1.25
C TRP A 160 -15.11 -7.55 2.68
N ASP A 161 -15.64 -6.36 2.94
CA ASP A 161 -15.67 -5.76 4.28
C ASP A 161 -16.51 -6.60 5.27
N LEU A 162 -17.65 -7.13 4.81
CA LEU A 162 -18.48 -8.02 5.62
C LEU A 162 -17.77 -9.34 5.96
N LEU A 163 -17.08 -9.92 4.96
CA LEU A 163 -16.31 -11.14 5.14
C LEU A 163 -15.14 -10.92 6.11
N GLU A 164 -14.45 -9.79 6.01
CA GLU A 164 -13.38 -9.41 6.91
C GLU A 164 -13.89 -9.25 8.35
N LYS A 165 -15.03 -8.57 8.54
CA LYS A 165 -15.69 -8.44 9.86
C LYS A 165 -16.08 -9.80 10.44
N ALA A 166 -16.66 -10.69 9.63
CA ALA A 166 -17.03 -12.04 10.06
C ALA A 166 -15.79 -12.87 10.46
N CYS A 167 -14.69 -12.79 9.69
CA CYS A 167 -13.44 -13.44 10.04
C CYS A 167 -12.86 -12.93 11.36
N HIS A 168 -12.86 -11.61 11.59
CA HIS A 168 -12.42 -11.03 12.86
C HIS A 168 -13.28 -11.50 14.03
N GLN A 169 -14.60 -11.52 13.87
CA GLN A 169 -15.51 -12.00 14.92
C GLN A 169 -15.26 -13.47 15.25
N MET A 170 -15.13 -14.34 14.24
CA MET A 170 -14.82 -15.76 14.45
C MET A 170 -13.49 -15.97 15.18
N GLN A 171 -12.45 -15.19 14.84
CA GLN A 171 -11.16 -15.26 15.52
C GLN A 171 -11.28 -14.83 16.98
N HIS A 172 -12.03 -13.75 17.23
CA HIS A 172 -12.30 -13.26 18.57
C HIS A 172 -13.05 -14.30 19.42
N ASP A 173 -14.12 -14.89 18.89
CA ASP A 173 -14.90 -15.91 19.59
C ASP A 173 -14.09 -17.18 19.84
N PHE A 174 -13.22 -17.56 18.90
CA PHE A 174 -12.30 -18.67 19.08
C PHE A 174 -11.27 -18.38 20.20
N ALA A 175 -10.75 -17.16 20.26
CA ALA A 175 -9.85 -16.73 21.34
C ALA A 175 -10.55 -16.74 22.70
N LEU A 176 -11.79 -16.25 22.77
CA LEU A 176 -12.61 -16.30 23.99
C LEU A 176 -12.88 -17.75 24.42
N LYS A 177 -13.20 -18.64 23.48
CA LYS A 177 -13.41 -20.07 23.77
C LYS A 177 -12.16 -20.75 24.29
N LEU A 178 -10.99 -20.44 23.74
CA LEU A 178 -9.69 -20.91 24.25
C LEU A 178 -9.43 -20.38 25.66
N GLN A 179 -9.74 -19.11 25.90
CA GLN A 179 -9.63 -18.50 27.22
C GLN A 179 -10.56 -19.21 28.22
N GLU A 180 -11.82 -19.45 27.85
CA GLU A 180 -12.76 -20.19 28.69
C GLU A 180 -12.27 -21.62 28.97
N GLN A 181 -11.70 -22.32 27.97
CA GLN A 181 -11.11 -23.64 28.17
C GLN A 181 -9.90 -23.62 29.13
N LEU A 182 -9.07 -22.57 29.08
CA LEU A 182 -7.94 -22.39 30.00
C LEU A 182 -8.40 -22.06 31.42
N PHE A 183 -9.48 -21.29 31.57
CA PHE A 183 -10.04 -20.88 32.87
C PHE A 183 -11.01 -21.87 33.48
N ARG A 184 -11.60 -22.76 32.68
CA ARG A 184 -12.13 -24.05 33.14
C ARG A 184 -10.95 -24.90 33.60
N LYS A 185 -10.31 -24.49 34.69
CA LYS A 185 -9.47 -25.35 35.53
C LYS A 185 -10.28 -26.60 35.73
N GLN A 186 -9.90 -27.66 35.03
CA GLN A 186 -10.53 -28.95 35.20
C GLN A 186 -10.41 -29.29 36.68
N LYS A 187 -11.49 -29.08 37.42
CA LYS A 187 -11.82 -29.99 38.50
C LYS A 187 -11.87 -31.31 37.76
N LYS A 188 -10.76 -32.06 37.81
CA LYS A 188 -10.72 -33.43 37.28
C LYS A 188 -12.01 -34.04 37.81
N PRO A 189 -12.93 -34.51 36.95
CA PRO A 189 -14.12 -35.18 37.47
C PRO A 189 -13.58 -36.18 38.49
N PRO A 190 -14.02 -36.10 39.75
CA PRO A 190 -13.44 -36.91 40.81
C PRO A 190 -13.35 -38.31 40.25
N LYS A 191 -12.14 -38.89 40.23
CA LYS A 191 -11.92 -40.26 39.74
C LYS A 191 -13.00 -41.06 40.43
N ARG A 192 -14.06 -41.40 39.69
CA ARG A 192 -15.02 -42.38 40.12
C ARG A 192 -14.17 -43.64 40.08
N PHE A 193 -13.51 -43.92 41.20
CA PHE A 193 -13.09 -45.27 41.48
C PHE A 193 -14.33 -46.08 41.16
N ALA A 194 -14.19 -47.02 40.23
CA ALA A 194 -15.20 -48.02 39.97
C ALA A 194 -15.38 -48.76 41.29
N ALA A 195 -16.18 -48.17 42.18
CA ALA A 195 -16.73 -48.86 43.32
C ALA A 195 -17.44 -50.05 42.69
N ALA A 196 -17.07 -51.25 43.16
CA ALA A 196 -17.55 -52.56 42.74
C ALA A 196 -19.05 -52.75 43.04
N THR A 197 -19.85 -51.78 42.64
CA THR A 197 -21.32 -51.72 42.59
C THR A 197 -21.78 -51.81 41.13
N ALA A 198 -20.97 -52.42 40.25
CA ALA A 198 -21.31 -52.81 38.88
C ALA A 198 -22.26 -54.03 38.85
N SER A 199 -23.20 -54.06 39.78
CA SER A 199 -24.36 -54.96 39.81
C SER A 199 -25.60 -54.14 40.17
N ARG A 200 -25.65 -52.87 39.75
CA ARG A 200 -26.95 -52.25 39.50
C ARG A 200 -27.38 -52.79 38.15
N HIS A 201 -28.53 -53.45 38.11
CA HIS A 201 -29.19 -53.80 36.85
C HIS A 201 -29.30 -52.51 36.03
N MET A 202 -28.55 -52.43 34.93
CA MET A 202 -28.65 -51.33 33.99
C MET A 202 -30.12 -51.23 33.58
N THR A 203 -30.65 -50.01 33.53
CA THR A 203 -31.98 -49.83 32.93
C THR A 203 -31.90 -50.22 31.44
N SER A 204 -33.02 -50.62 30.84
CA SER A 204 -33.03 -51.04 29.42
C SER A 204 -32.49 -49.96 28.48
N GLU A 205 -32.66 -48.69 28.84
CA GLU A 205 -32.11 -47.53 28.12
C GLU A 205 -30.59 -47.45 28.24
N GLU A 206 -30.04 -47.58 29.45
CA GLU A 206 -28.59 -47.62 29.66
C GLU A 206 -27.94 -48.79 28.90
N ALA A 207 -28.61 -49.94 28.82
CA ALA A 207 -28.12 -51.11 28.08
C ALA A 207 -28.05 -50.86 26.56
N LEU A 208 -29.05 -50.16 26.00
CA LEU A 208 -29.05 -49.78 24.59
C LEU A 208 -27.96 -48.74 24.28
N GLU A 209 -27.77 -47.74 25.15
CA GLU A 209 -26.67 -46.78 25.02
C GLU A 209 -25.29 -47.45 25.10
N ALA A 210 -25.12 -48.43 25.99
CA ALA A 210 -23.88 -49.18 26.10
C ALA A 210 -23.56 -49.96 24.83
N LEU A 211 -24.54 -50.65 24.24
CA LEU A 211 -24.39 -51.36 22.96
C LEU A 211 -24.08 -50.39 21.82
N ALA A 212 -24.80 -49.26 21.74
CA ALA A 212 -24.54 -48.23 20.73
C ALA A 212 -23.12 -47.64 20.87
N TYR A 213 -22.64 -47.44 22.09
CA TYR A 213 -21.29 -46.98 22.36
C TYR A 213 -20.23 -48.02 21.96
N GLU A 214 -20.47 -49.30 22.23
CA GLU A 214 -19.58 -50.39 21.82
C GLU A 214 -19.47 -50.50 20.30
N GLU A 215 -20.55 -50.27 19.55
CA GLU A 215 -20.51 -50.24 18.08
C GLU A 215 -19.89 -48.95 17.52
N TRP A 216 -20.16 -47.80 18.15
CA TRP A 216 -19.69 -46.50 17.69
C TRP A 216 -18.20 -46.30 17.93
N LYS A 217 -17.68 -46.75 19.07
CA LYS A 217 -16.28 -46.57 19.48
C LYS A 217 -15.25 -47.09 18.46
N PRO A 218 -15.33 -48.32 17.92
CA PRO A 218 -14.38 -48.79 16.91
C PRO A 218 -14.46 -47.97 15.62
N LYS A 219 -15.67 -47.62 15.15
CA LYS A 219 -15.87 -46.76 13.97
C LYS A 219 -15.24 -45.38 14.18
N TRP A 220 -15.41 -44.79 15.37
CA TRP A 220 -14.79 -43.51 15.72
C TRP A 220 -13.27 -43.58 15.76
N ILE A 221 -12.70 -44.67 16.29
CA ILE A 221 -11.24 -44.88 16.29
C ILE A 221 -10.70 -44.94 14.85
N GLU A 222 -11.40 -45.61 13.95
CA GLU A 222 -11.02 -45.70 12.53
C GLU A 222 -11.08 -44.33 11.83
N VAL A 223 -12.17 -43.58 12.01
CA VAL A 223 -12.30 -42.20 11.50
C VAL A 223 -11.19 -41.30 12.05
N ASN A 224 -10.88 -41.40 13.35
CA ASN A 224 -9.82 -40.60 13.95
C ASN A 224 -8.43 -41.01 13.43
N LYS A 225 -8.22 -42.28 13.08
CA LYS A 225 -6.98 -42.76 12.47
C LYS A 225 -6.81 -42.17 11.06
N SER A 226 -7.82 -42.27 10.20
CA SER A 226 -7.77 -41.71 8.84
C SER A 226 -7.63 -40.18 8.86
N PHE A 227 -8.30 -39.51 9.80
CA PHE A 227 -8.16 -38.07 10.00
C PHE A 227 -6.73 -37.68 10.41
N LYS A 228 -6.10 -38.41 11.33
CA LYS A 228 -4.70 -38.16 11.72
C LYS A 228 -3.73 -38.38 10.57
N GLU A 229 -3.96 -39.38 9.72
CA GLU A 229 -3.16 -39.60 8.52
C GLU A 229 -3.29 -38.43 7.54
N ARG A 230 -4.52 -37.94 7.30
CA ARG A 230 -4.78 -36.75 6.49
C ARG A 230 -4.13 -35.49 7.07
N LEU A 231 -4.15 -35.29 8.39
CA LEU A 231 -3.44 -34.17 9.00
C LEU A 231 -1.91 -34.27 8.82
N ARG A 232 -1.35 -35.48 8.84
CA ARG A 232 0.08 -35.70 8.58
C ARG A 232 0.46 -35.41 7.12
N THR A 233 -0.39 -35.74 6.15
CA THR A 233 -0.13 -35.39 4.74
C THR A 233 -0.19 -33.88 4.55
N ILE A 234 -1.23 -33.21 5.05
CA ILE A 234 -1.35 -31.75 5.00
C ILE A 234 -0.13 -31.06 5.64
N ALA A 235 0.36 -31.58 6.77
CA ALA A 235 1.55 -31.04 7.43
C ALA A 235 2.83 -31.22 6.59
N LYS A 236 2.97 -32.34 5.87
CA LYS A 236 4.10 -32.58 4.96
C LYS A 236 4.04 -31.65 3.75
N ASP A 237 2.87 -31.51 3.14
CA ASP A 237 2.66 -30.66 1.97
C ASP A 237 2.93 -29.19 2.31
N LYS A 238 2.39 -28.71 3.44
CA LYS A 238 2.66 -27.36 3.94
C LYS A 238 4.16 -27.10 4.16
N LYS A 239 4.90 -28.09 4.68
CA LYS A 239 6.36 -27.99 4.87
C LYS A 239 7.10 -27.96 3.53
N ALA A 240 6.67 -28.74 2.55
CA ALA A 240 7.26 -28.76 1.21
C ALA A 240 7.01 -27.42 0.48
N ASP A 241 5.83 -26.84 0.61
CA ASP A 241 5.51 -25.54 0.02
C ASP A 241 6.26 -24.40 0.71
N GLU A 242 6.42 -24.44 2.03
CA GLU A 242 7.26 -23.48 2.76
C GLU A 242 8.73 -23.58 2.31
N GLU A 243 9.25 -24.78 2.06
CA GLU A 243 10.60 -24.97 1.55
C GLU A 243 10.77 -24.45 0.12
N LYS A 244 9.81 -24.73 -0.78
CA LYS A 244 9.77 -24.15 -2.13
C LYS A 244 9.74 -22.63 -2.09
N GLN A 245 8.93 -22.03 -1.21
CA GLN A 245 8.85 -20.58 -1.05
C GLN A 245 10.18 -20.00 -0.53
N ARG A 246 10.85 -20.69 0.41
CA ARG A 246 12.20 -20.29 0.86
C ARG A 246 13.24 -20.37 -0.25
N GLN A 247 13.15 -21.35 -1.15
CA GLN A 247 14.04 -21.46 -2.31
C GLN A 247 13.79 -20.34 -3.32
N ALA A 248 12.52 -20.08 -3.69
CA ALA A 248 12.14 -18.96 -4.56
C ALA A 248 12.64 -17.61 -4.02
N ASN A 249 12.47 -17.36 -2.71
CA ASN A 249 12.97 -16.15 -2.05
C ASN A 249 14.50 -16.03 -2.08
N LYS A 250 15.24 -17.15 -1.99
CA LYS A 250 16.70 -17.15 -2.11
C LYS A 250 17.15 -16.85 -3.54
N GLU A 251 16.46 -17.38 -4.54
CA GLU A 251 16.75 -17.10 -5.95
C GLU A 251 16.44 -15.66 -6.32
N GLU A 252 15.31 -15.13 -5.86
CA GLU A 252 14.95 -13.73 -6.08
C GLU A 252 15.99 -12.77 -5.47
N ARG A 253 16.49 -13.06 -4.26
CA ARG A 253 17.59 -12.30 -3.67
C ARG A 253 18.89 -12.37 -4.49
N LYS A 254 19.19 -13.51 -5.11
CA LYS A 254 20.34 -13.64 -6.01
C LYS A 254 20.15 -12.79 -7.27
N ARG A 255 18.96 -12.82 -7.88
CA ARG A 255 18.62 -11.98 -9.04
C ARG A 255 18.73 -10.49 -8.74
N GLN A 256 18.18 -10.05 -7.61
CA GLN A 256 18.29 -8.65 -7.18
C GLN A 256 19.74 -8.23 -6.94
N LYS A 257 20.57 -9.12 -6.38
CA LYS A 257 22.01 -8.85 -6.22
C LYS A 257 22.69 -8.71 -7.59
N GLU A 258 22.41 -9.61 -8.52
CA GLU A 258 22.98 -9.56 -9.88
C GLU A 258 22.55 -8.29 -10.64
N ILE A 259 21.29 -7.88 -10.53
CA ILE A 259 20.80 -6.63 -11.12
C ILE A 259 21.54 -5.43 -10.51
N ARG A 260 21.72 -5.41 -9.19
CA ARG A 260 22.45 -4.33 -8.51
C ARG A 260 23.92 -4.28 -8.92
N ASP A 261 24.56 -5.43 -9.08
CA ASP A 261 25.97 -5.50 -9.50
C ASP A 261 26.11 -5.07 -10.98
N LYS A 262 25.19 -5.47 -11.87
CA LYS A 262 25.10 -4.98 -13.26
C LYS A 262 24.86 -3.47 -13.34
N GLN A 263 24.00 -2.91 -12.48
CA GLN A 263 23.77 -1.47 -12.43
C GLN A 263 25.02 -0.70 -12.01
N LYS A 264 25.78 -1.21 -11.02
CA LYS A 264 27.05 -0.59 -10.63
C LYS A 264 28.09 -0.67 -11.74
N GLU A 265 28.13 -1.78 -12.47
CA GLU A 265 29.03 -1.95 -13.61
C GLU A 265 28.71 -0.96 -14.73
N LEU A 266 27.42 -0.79 -15.08
CA LEU A 266 26.98 0.22 -16.04
C LEU A 266 27.30 1.65 -15.56
N GLU A 267 27.08 1.97 -14.28
CA GLU A 267 27.43 3.27 -13.72
C GLU A 267 28.95 3.52 -13.77
N GLN A 268 29.76 2.48 -13.57
CA GLN A 268 31.21 2.58 -13.69
C GLN A 268 31.64 2.80 -15.14
N GLN A 269 31.06 2.07 -16.09
CA GLN A 269 31.31 2.29 -17.53
C GLN A 269 30.91 3.70 -17.96
N GLU A 270 29.77 4.22 -17.49
CA GLU A 270 29.36 5.60 -17.78
C GLU A 270 30.34 6.63 -17.20
N LYS A 271 30.84 6.41 -15.98
CA LYS A 271 31.87 7.27 -15.38
C LYS A 271 33.18 7.25 -16.17
N GLU A 272 33.58 6.10 -16.69
CA GLU A 272 34.76 5.96 -17.55
C GLU A 272 34.54 6.66 -18.90
N GLN A 273 33.39 6.47 -19.54
CA GLN A 273 33.03 7.18 -20.78
C GLN A 273 33.03 8.70 -20.58
N ARG A 274 32.45 9.20 -19.47
CA ARG A 274 32.48 10.63 -19.14
C ARG A 274 33.89 11.18 -18.91
N LYS A 275 34.83 10.36 -18.43
CA LYS A 275 36.25 10.78 -18.30
C LYS A 275 36.90 10.89 -19.68
N VAL A 276 36.70 9.88 -20.52
CA VAL A 276 37.21 9.87 -21.90
C VAL A 276 36.63 11.04 -22.71
N GLU A 277 35.34 11.32 -22.57
CA GLU A 277 34.69 12.46 -23.23
C GLU A 277 35.28 13.80 -22.79
N LYS A 278 35.54 13.98 -21.49
CA LYS A 278 36.22 15.19 -20.98
C LYS A 278 37.65 15.35 -21.50
N GLU A 279 38.38 14.25 -21.67
CA GLU A 279 39.72 14.26 -22.26
C GLU A 279 39.68 14.62 -23.75
N ILE A 280 38.73 14.05 -24.50
CA ILE A 280 38.49 14.40 -25.92
C ILE A 280 38.09 15.89 -26.04
N GLU A 281 37.20 16.39 -25.18
CA GLU A 281 36.80 17.79 -25.19
C GLU A 281 37.97 18.73 -24.86
N LYS A 282 38.82 18.35 -23.90
CA LYS A 282 40.03 19.10 -23.56
C LYS A 282 41.01 19.13 -24.74
N ALA A 283 41.26 17.98 -25.39
CA ALA A 283 42.10 17.89 -26.58
C ALA A 283 41.54 18.74 -27.73
N ARG A 284 40.22 18.74 -27.94
CA ARG A 284 39.55 19.57 -28.94
C ARG A 284 39.74 21.07 -28.65
N LYS A 285 39.59 21.49 -27.39
CA LYS A 285 39.84 22.89 -26.98
C LYS A 285 41.29 23.30 -27.14
N GLU A 286 42.24 22.39 -26.94
CA GLU A 286 43.66 22.65 -27.17
C GLU A 286 43.98 22.76 -28.66
N ALA A 287 43.46 21.86 -29.48
CA ALA A 287 43.59 21.91 -30.95
C ALA A 287 42.96 23.18 -31.54
N GLU A 288 41.81 23.63 -31.03
CA GLU A 288 41.16 24.88 -31.45
C GLU A 288 42.02 26.11 -31.06
N LYS A 289 42.59 26.13 -29.86
CA LYS A 289 43.53 27.18 -29.43
C LYS A 289 44.79 27.19 -30.28
N GLU A 290 45.29 26.03 -30.70
CA GLU A 290 46.44 25.93 -31.58
C GLU A 290 46.11 26.41 -33.01
N ALA A 291 44.97 26.00 -33.56
CA ALA A 291 44.49 26.45 -34.86
C ALA A 291 44.33 27.98 -34.90
N THR A 292 43.73 28.59 -33.88
CA THR A 292 43.59 30.05 -33.80
C THR A 292 44.93 30.78 -33.63
N ARG A 293 45.94 30.16 -33.01
CA ARG A 293 47.32 30.71 -32.95
C ARG A 293 47.99 30.66 -34.32
N LEU A 294 47.86 29.53 -35.04
CA LEU A 294 48.39 29.38 -36.39
C LEU A 294 47.73 30.35 -37.37
N GLU A 295 46.41 30.53 -37.28
CA GLU A 295 45.67 31.49 -38.10
C GLU A 295 46.14 32.94 -37.85
N LYS A 296 46.29 33.34 -36.58
CA LYS A 296 46.82 34.67 -36.23
C LYS A 296 48.26 34.86 -36.72
N ALA A 297 49.08 33.82 -36.66
CA ALA A 297 50.44 33.85 -37.20
C ALA A 297 50.45 34.00 -38.73
N ALA A 298 49.57 33.28 -39.44
CA ALA A 298 49.40 33.40 -40.88
C ALA A 298 48.90 34.79 -41.28
N GLN A 299 47.89 35.33 -40.60
CA GLN A 299 47.39 36.70 -40.84
C GLN A 299 48.47 37.76 -40.61
N LYS A 300 49.32 37.58 -39.59
CA LYS A 300 50.46 38.49 -39.35
C LYS A 300 51.50 38.39 -40.46
N ALA A 301 51.88 37.18 -40.87
CA ALA A 301 52.81 36.97 -41.98
C ALA A 301 52.30 37.58 -43.29
N GLU A 302 50.99 37.47 -43.55
CA GLU A 302 50.35 38.07 -44.72
C GLU A 302 50.37 39.61 -44.66
N ARG A 303 50.08 40.20 -43.49
CA ARG A 303 50.20 41.65 -43.28
C ARG A 303 51.63 42.15 -43.49
N ASP A 304 52.62 41.40 -43.01
CA ASP A 304 54.03 41.73 -43.17
C ASP A 304 54.44 41.66 -44.66
N ARG A 305 53.96 40.65 -45.41
CA ARG A 305 54.14 40.56 -46.88
C ARG A 305 53.56 41.77 -47.59
N ILE A 306 52.29 42.09 -47.35
CA ILE A 306 51.62 43.26 -47.94
C ILE A 306 52.37 44.55 -47.60
N ALA A 307 52.89 44.68 -46.37
CA ALA A 307 53.67 45.85 -45.97
C ALA A 307 55.01 45.94 -46.73
N THR A 308 55.70 44.82 -46.96
CA THR A 308 56.92 44.79 -47.77
C THR A 308 56.67 45.13 -49.24
N GLU A 309 55.60 44.60 -49.84
CA GLU A 309 55.19 44.93 -51.20
C GLU A 309 54.81 46.41 -51.34
N LYS A 310 54.06 46.96 -50.38
CA LYS A 310 53.75 48.40 -50.34
C LYS A 310 55.00 49.26 -50.24
N LYS A 311 55.99 48.87 -49.43
CA LYS A 311 57.28 49.57 -49.34
C LYS A 311 58.05 49.50 -50.66
N ALA A 312 58.11 48.33 -51.29
CA ALA A 312 58.75 48.15 -52.59
C ALA A 312 58.07 49.00 -53.67
N ALA A 313 56.74 49.00 -53.73
CA ALA A 313 55.97 49.82 -54.67
C ALA A 313 56.16 51.33 -54.45
N ILE A 314 56.32 51.78 -53.19
CA ILE A 314 56.64 53.18 -52.86
C ILE A 314 58.07 53.51 -53.33
N GLU A 315 59.04 52.63 -53.10
CA GLU A 315 60.42 52.83 -53.56
C GLU A 315 60.48 52.88 -55.09
N GLU A 316 59.78 51.98 -55.77
CA GLU A 316 59.66 51.97 -57.23
C GLU A 316 59.01 53.26 -57.75
N LYS A 317 57.89 53.71 -57.14
CA LYS A 317 57.31 55.02 -57.46
C LYS A 317 58.29 56.17 -57.26
N LYS A 318 59.10 56.15 -56.21
CA LYS A 318 60.15 57.16 -55.99
C LYS A 318 61.23 57.10 -57.07
N ARG A 319 61.66 55.90 -57.50
CA ARG A 319 62.61 55.74 -58.61
C ARG A 319 62.04 56.25 -59.93
N VAL A 320 60.80 55.90 -60.25
CA VAL A 320 60.11 56.40 -61.45
C VAL A 320 59.95 57.91 -61.41
N ALA A 321 59.51 58.48 -60.28
CA ALA A 321 59.39 59.92 -60.11
C ALA A 321 60.73 60.65 -60.18
N ALA A 322 61.81 60.06 -59.65
CA ALA A 322 63.16 60.61 -59.78
C ALA A 322 63.64 60.59 -61.24
N ALA A 323 63.44 59.48 -61.96
CA ALA A 323 63.75 59.38 -63.38
C ALA A 323 62.90 60.35 -64.22
N GLU A 324 61.62 60.53 -63.89
CA GLU A 324 60.76 61.50 -64.55
C GLU A 324 61.19 62.94 -64.26
N LYS A 325 61.59 63.25 -63.01
CA LYS A 325 62.12 64.56 -62.65
C LYS A 325 63.42 64.84 -63.39
N GLU A 326 64.33 63.87 -63.48
CA GLU A 326 65.56 63.95 -64.29
C GLU A 326 65.23 64.17 -65.78
N ARG A 327 64.19 63.50 -66.29
CA ARG A 327 63.71 63.69 -67.67
C ARG A 327 63.14 65.10 -67.89
N ARG A 328 62.34 65.61 -66.94
CA ARG A 328 61.80 66.98 -66.95
C ARG A 328 62.90 68.03 -66.75
N GLU A 329 63.97 67.73 -66.02
CA GLU A 329 65.10 68.63 -65.81
C GLU A 329 65.99 68.71 -67.06
N LYS A 330 66.21 67.58 -67.74
CA LYS A 330 66.79 67.54 -69.10
C LYS A 330 65.91 68.25 -70.13
N GLU A 331 64.58 68.19 -69.98
CA GLU A 331 63.63 68.90 -70.84
C GLU A 331 63.58 70.42 -70.54
N LYS A 332 63.72 70.82 -69.28
CA LYS A 332 63.86 72.22 -68.85
C LYS A 332 65.22 72.83 -69.23
N GLN A 333 66.30 72.03 -69.27
CA GLN A 333 67.56 72.44 -69.91
C GLN A 333 67.40 72.65 -71.43
N LYS A 334 66.41 72.02 -72.07
CA LYS A 334 66.04 72.29 -73.47
C LYS A 334 65.04 73.43 -73.66
N LYS A 335 64.33 73.87 -72.61
CA LYS A 335 63.32 74.93 -72.69
C LYS A 335 63.35 75.79 -71.43
N GLY A 336 64.10 76.89 -71.52
CA GLY A 336 64.31 77.83 -70.42
C GLY A 336 64.57 79.27 -70.87
N THR A 337 63.67 79.84 -71.68
CA THR A 337 63.30 81.27 -71.62
C THR A 337 61.79 81.35 -71.45
N GLY A 338 61.28 82.08 -70.44
CA GLY A 338 59.87 82.52 -70.42
C GLY A 338 59.07 82.36 -69.12
N LYS A 339 59.23 83.32 -68.20
CA LYS A 339 58.21 84.17 -67.53
C LYS A 339 56.79 83.64 -67.13
N LYS A 340 56.45 83.98 -65.86
CA LYS A 340 55.25 84.70 -65.32
C LYS A 340 54.05 83.94 -64.67
N ASN A 341 53.80 84.37 -63.41
CA ASN A 341 52.54 84.76 -62.72
C ASN A 341 51.53 83.77 -62.07
N GLU A 342 51.23 84.12 -60.79
CA GLU A 342 49.93 84.15 -60.05
C GLU A 342 49.06 82.88 -59.97
N GLY A 343 48.38 82.50 -58.87
CA GLY A 343 48.00 83.12 -57.60
C GLY A 343 47.24 82.08 -56.73
N TRP A 344 47.01 82.40 -55.44
CA TRP A 344 46.28 81.60 -54.44
C TRP A 344 44.76 81.52 -54.72
N PRO A 345 44.00 80.54 -54.16
CA PRO A 345 43.31 80.77 -52.86
C PRO A 345 43.08 79.55 -51.94
N GLN A 346 42.74 79.89 -50.69
CA GLN A 346 42.25 79.13 -49.52
C GLN A 346 40.87 78.45 -49.72
N LYS A 347 40.51 77.57 -48.74
CA LYS A 347 39.19 76.96 -48.38
C LYS A 347 39.06 75.45 -48.69
N ASP A 348 38.46 74.55 -47.91
CA ASP A 348 37.66 74.57 -46.67
C ASP A 348 37.73 73.15 -46.00
N LYS A 349 37.50 73.08 -44.68
CA LYS A 349 37.16 71.84 -43.93
C LYS A 349 35.76 71.36 -44.32
N PRO A 350 35.44 70.05 -44.19
CA PRO A 350 34.42 69.68 -43.18
C PRO A 350 34.55 68.28 -42.52
N LEU A 351 33.90 68.18 -41.34
CA LEU A 351 33.18 67.04 -40.69
C LEU A 351 33.86 65.65 -40.66
N GLU A 352 34.22 65.06 -39.50
CA GLU A 352 33.40 64.71 -38.32
C GLU A 352 32.13 63.92 -38.69
N GLU A 353 32.27 62.60 -38.82
CA GLU A 353 31.14 61.66 -38.85
C GLU A 353 31.32 60.61 -37.75
N GLN A 354 30.59 60.85 -36.67
CA GLN A 354 30.23 59.86 -35.66
C GLN A 354 29.45 58.72 -36.34
N SER A 355 29.86 57.48 -36.10
CA SER A 355 28.92 56.36 -36.15
C SER A 355 29.13 55.48 -34.93
N ASP A 356 28.38 55.86 -33.89
CA ASP A 356 27.88 54.97 -32.85
C ASP A 356 27.28 53.71 -33.49
N SER A 357 27.78 52.55 -33.10
CA SER A 357 27.06 51.29 -33.22
C SER A 357 27.38 50.43 -32.00
N LYS A 358 26.73 50.79 -30.90
CA LYS A 358 26.45 49.89 -29.76
C LYS A 358 25.78 48.61 -30.28
N LYS A 359 26.47 47.48 -30.18
CA LYS A 359 25.82 46.16 -30.05
C LYS A 359 26.46 45.42 -28.88
N THR A 360 26.03 45.79 -27.68
CA THR A 360 26.08 44.93 -26.50
C THR A 360 25.07 43.81 -26.70
N LEU A 361 25.52 42.67 -27.25
CA LEU A 361 24.75 41.43 -27.24
C LEU A 361 25.08 40.69 -25.94
N THR A 362 24.27 40.90 -24.91
CA THR A 362 24.24 40.07 -23.70
C THR A 362 23.70 38.67 -24.04
N PRO A 363 24.40 37.58 -23.69
CA PRO A 363 23.79 36.26 -23.73
C PRO A 363 22.85 36.08 -22.53
N ARG A 364 21.57 35.87 -22.83
CA ARG A 364 20.53 35.48 -21.88
C ARG A 364 20.86 34.08 -21.33
N ARG A 365 21.27 34.04 -20.07
CA ARG A 365 21.43 32.82 -19.29
C ARG A 365 20.03 32.38 -18.86
N ILE A 366 19.47 31.37 -19.52
CA ILE A 366 18.27 30.68 -19.04
C ILE A 366 18.75 29.60 -18.07
N LEU A 367 18.48 29.83 -16.79
CA LEU A 367 18.41 28.82 -15.75
C LEU A 367 16.92 28.68 -15.44
N VAL A 368 16.32 27.53 -15.78
CA VAL A 368 15.47 26.67 -14.93
C VAL A 368 15.44 25.30 -15.60
#